data_AF-A0A7V8QS97-F1
#
_entry.id   AF-A0A7V8QS97-F1
#
_cell.length_a   1.000
_cell.length_b   1.000
_cell.length_c   1.000
_cell.angle_alpha   90.00
_cell.angle_beta   90.00
_cell.angle_gamma   90.00
#
_symmetry.space_group_name_H-M   'P 1'
#
loop_
_entity.id
_entity.type
_entity.pdbx_description
1 polymer ?
#
loop_
_entity_poly.entity_id
_entity_poly.type
_entity_poly.pdbx_seq_one_letter_code
_entity_poly.pdbx_strand_id
1 'polypeptide(L)' 'MKKYKKKWSIKEKELQYMKRGKYVEFNLLYDRGTKFGLQTGGNIEAILMSLPPIAKWK' A
#
# COMPACT_ATOMS: atom_id res chain seq x y z
N MET A 1 3.30 -12.10 -21.63
CA MET A 1 4.41 -11.12 -21.77
C MET A 1 5.03 -10.84 -20.39
N LYS A 2 6.32 -11.11 -20.20
CA LYS A 2 6.99 -11.05 -18.88
C LYS A 2 7.30 -9.60 -18.46
N LYS A 3 6.43 -9.01 -17.62
CA LYS A 3 6.51 -7.59 -17.17
C LYS A 3 7.81 -7.22 -16.42
N TYR A 4 8.55 -8.20 -15.90
CA TYR A 4 9.76 -7.95 -15.10
C TYR A 4 10.95 -7.42 -15.90
N LYS A 5 10.99 -7.61 -17.23
CA LYS A 5 12.04 -7.03 -18.09
C LYS A 5 11.72 -5.61 -18.59
N LYS A 6 10.54 -5.07 -18.25
CA LYS A 6 10.13 -3.74 -18.71
C LYS A 6 10.85 -2.65 -17.90
N LYS A 7 11.58 -1.75 -18.57
CA LYS A 7 12.04 -0.50 -17.95
C LYS A 7 10.83 0.42 -17.75
N TRP A 8 10.62 0.87 -16.52
CA TRP A 8 9.54 1.78 -16.17
C TRP A 8 10.02 3.22 -16.29
N SER A 9 9.21 4.06 -16.91
CA SER A 9 9.44 5.51 -16.90
C SER A 9 9.18 6.10 -15.51
N ILE A 10 9.73 7.29 -15.26
CA ILE A 10 9.50 8.05 -14.02
C ILE A 10 8.00 8.34 -13.86
N LYS A 11 7.30 8.73 -14.94
CA LYS A 11 5.86 9.01 -14.92
C LYS A 11 5.01 7.79 -14.54
N GLU A 12 5.37 6.61 -15.02
CA GLU A 12 4.69 5.36 -14.63
C GLU A 12 4.93 5.02 -13.15
N LYS A 13 6.12 5.31 -12.62
CA LYS A 13 6.45 5.15 -11.19
C LYS A 13 5.68 6.12 -10.31
N GLU A 14 5.59 7.38 -10.69
CA GLU A 14 4.75 8.37 -9.99
C GLU A 14 3.28 7.93 -9.95
N LEU A 15 2.74 7.46 -11.08
CA LEU A 15 1.38 6.92 -11.12
C LEU A 15 1.22 5.68 -10.21
N GLN A 16 2.25 4.82 -10.13
CA GLN A 16 2.26 3.69 -9.21
C GLN A 16 2.20 4.14 -7.74
N TYR A 17 2.96 5.17 -7.36
CA TYR A 17 2.97 5.69 -5.99
C TYR A 17 1.65 6.33 -5.59
N MET A 18 1.01 7.07 -6.50
CA MET A 18 -0.33 7.63 -6.27
C MET A 18 -1.39 6.55 -6.08
N LYS A 19 -1.33 5.46 -6.87
CA LYS A 19 -2.23 4.31 -6.69
C LYS A 19 -2.00 3.58 -5.37
N ARG A 20 -0.74 3.49 -4.94
CA ARG A 20 -0.36 2.93 -3.64
C ARG A 20 -0.88 3.78 -2.47
N GLY A 21 -0.97 5.10 -2.62
CA GLY A 21 -1.64 5.97 -1.64
C GLY A 21 -3.10 5.54 -1.38
N LYS A 22 -3.87 5.29 -2.45
CA LYS A 22 -5.25 4.78 -2.33
C LYS A 22 -5.34 3.41 -1.66
N TYR A 23 -4.33 2.56 -1.86
CA TYR A 23 -4.26 1.25 -1.22
C TYR A 23 -4.02 1.37 0.29
N VAL A 24 -3.16 2.31 0.71
CA VAL A 24 -2.95 2.66 2.12
C VAL A 24 -4.25 3.18 2.73
N GLU A 25 -4.93 4.12 2.07
CA GLU A 25 -6.24 4.64 2.54
C GLU A 25 -7.25 3.52 2.73
N PHE A 26 -7.32 2.58 1.79
CA PHE A 26 -8.24 1.45 1.91
C PHE A 26 -7.94 0.58 3.13
N ASN A 27 -6.69 0.14 3.28
CA ASN A 27 -6.32 -0.75 4.38
C ASN A 27 -6.50 -0.07 5.74
N LEU A 28 -6.21 1.22 5.86
CA LEU A 28 -6.32 1.92 7.15
C LEU A 28 -7.75 2.33 7.50
N LEU A 29 -8.59 2.68 6.51
CA LEU A 29 -9.93 3.22 6.78
C LEU A 29 -11.04 2.18 6.67
N TYR A 30 -10.92 1.20 5.76
CA TYR A 30 -12.02 0.31 5.39
C TYR A 30 -11.74 -1.16 5.65
N ASP A 31 -10.48 -1.60 5.61
CA ASP A 31 -10.18 -3.01 5.87
C ASP A 31 -10.47 -3.37 7.34
N ARG A 32 -11.46 -4.24 7.52
CA ARG A 32 -11.92 -4.66 8.85
C ARG A 32 -10.85 -5.43 9.60
N GLY A 33 -10.02 -6.21 8.90
CA GLY A 33 -8.93 -6.98 9.51
C GLY A 33 -7.87 -6.06 10.12
N THR A 34 -7.40 -5.09 9.34
CA THR A 34 -6.46 -4.05 9.79
C THR A 34 -7.04 -3.26 10.96
N LYS A 35 -8.28 -2.77 10.84
CA LYS A 35 -8.93 -2.01 11.91
C LYS A 35 -9.08 -2.81 13.20
N PHE A 36 -9.56 -4.05 13.11
CA PHE A 36 -9.70 -4.93 14.26
C PHE A 36 -8.35 -5.23 14.91
N GLY A 37 -7.32 -5.59 14.13
CA GLY A 37 -5.99 -5.88 14.65
C GLY A 37 -5.37 -4.70 15.38
N LEU A 38 -5.52 -3.48 14.86
CA LEU A 38 -5.05 -2.27 15.51
C LEU A 38 -5.82 -1.95 16.80
N GLN A 39 -7.15 -2.15 16.80
CA GLN A 39 -7.99 -1.86 17.98
C GLN A 39 -7.85 -2.87 19.11
N THR A 40 -7.47 -4.11 18.79
CA THR A 40 -7.33 -5.21 19.76
C THR A 40 -5.91 -5.41 20.27
N GLY A 41 -4.96 -4.58 19.84
CA GLY A 41 -3.56 -4.66 20.28
C GLY A 41 -2.77 -5.81 19.66
N GLY A 42 -3.15 -6.25 18.45
CA GLY A 42 -2.38 -7.25 17.70
C GLY A 42 -0.98 -6.75 17.29
N ASN A 43 -0.16 -7.64 16.73
CA ASN A 43 1.19 -7.27 16.28
C ASN A 43 1.13 -6.24 15.14
N ILE A 44 1.50 -4.99 15.45
CA ILE A 44 1.42 -3.86 14.55
C ILE A 44 2.29 -4.07 13.30
N GLU A 45 3.50 -4.60 13.43
CA GLU A 45 4.39 -4.85 12.29
C GLU A 45 3.79 -5.86 11.32
N ALA A 46 3.17 -6.93 11.86
CA ALA A 46 2.48 -7.92 11.05
C ALA A 46 1.26 -7.33 10.34
N ILE A 47 0.47 -6.50 11.03
CA ILE A 47 -0.73 -5.85 10.48
C ILE A 47 -0.36 -4.88 9.34
N LEU A 48 0.67 -4.06 9.55
CA LEU A 48 1.08 -3.03 8.59
C LEU A 48 1.99 -3.56 7.46
N MET A 49 2.36 -4.85 7.48
CA MET A 49 3.15 -5.48 6.42
C MET A 49 2.50 -5.40 5.04
N SER A 50 1.17 -5.27 4.99
CA SER A 50 0.42 -5.08 3.74
C SER A 50 0.69 -3.72 3.08
N LEU A 51 1.19 -2.73 3.82
CA LEU A 51 1.38 -1.39 3.30
C LEU A 51 2.57 -1.32 2.32
N PRO A 52 2.43 -0.55 1.24
CA PRO A 52 3.51 -0.36 0.28
C PRO A 52 4.67 0.44 0.92
N PRO A 53 5.93 0.14 0.53
CA PRO A 53 7.11 0.82 1.08
C PRO A 53 7.20 2.30 0.67
N ILE A 54 6.57 2.66 -0.44
CA ILE A 54 6.50 4.04 -0.93
C ILE A 54 5.10 4.26 -1.48
N ALA A 55 4.43 5.27 -0.94
CA ALA A 55 3.16 5.81 -1.41
C ALA A 55 3.29 7.33 -1.51
N LYS A 56 2.48 7.96 -2.36
CA LYS A 56 2.41 9.41 -2.51
C LYS A 56 0.96 9.86 -2.48
N TRP A 57 0.79 11.09 -2.01
CA TRP A 57 -0.45 11.84 -2.03
C TRP A 57 -0.20 13.17 -2.75
N LYS A 58 -1.27 13.77 -3.25
CA LYS A 58 -1.25 15.05 -3.92
C LYS A 58 -2.27 15.96 -3.26
#